data_AF-A0A0S2RR40-F1
#
_entry.id   AF-A0A0S2RR40-F1
#
_cell.length_a   1.000
_cell.length_b   1.000
_cell.length_c   1.000
_cell.angle_alpha   90.00
_cell.angle_beta   90.00
_cell.angle_gamma   90.00
#
_symmetry.space_group_name_H-M   'P 1'
#
loop_
_entity.id
_entity.type
_entity.pdbx_description
1 polymer ?
#
loop_
_entity_poly.entity_id
_entity_poly.type
_entity_poly.pdbx_seq_one_letter_code
_entity_poly.pdbx_strand_id
1 'polypeptide(L)'
;NASRTMLMNLETLDWDDELLSFFSIPRQMLPPIKPSSPVEPFGFTTQLGPLGGEVPIAGDLGDQQAAMVGQVCLNPGEAKNTYGTGNFLLLNTGEELVHSRNGLLTTVCYQFGDNKPVYALEGSIAVTGSAVQWLRDQLGIISGASQSEDLARQVEDNGGVYFVPAFSGL
;
A
#
# COMPACT_ATOMS: atom_id res chain seq x y z
N ASN A 1 5.66 -4.00 4.81
CA ASN A 1 5.73 -3.27 6.10
C ASN A 1 7.07 -2.56 6.28
N ALA A 2 8.21 -3.25 6.44
CA ALA A 2 9.50 -2.61 6.69
C ALA A 2 9.90 -1.56 5.62
N SER A 3 9.64 -1.83 4.33
CA SER A 3 9.89 -0.89 3.22
C SER A 3 9.13 0.43 3.30
N ARG A 4 8.13 0.55 4.18
CA ARG A 4 7.31 1.75 4.38
C ARG A 4 7.74 2.61 5.56
N THR A 5 8.79 2.20 6.27
CA THR A 5 9.32 2.92 7.42
C THR A 5 10.33 4.00 7.07
N MET A 6 10.80 4.01 5.80
CA MET A 6 11.98 4.77 5.35
C MET A 6 13.32 4.32 5.96
N LEU A 7 13.36 3.27 6.77
CA LEU A 7 14.58 2.80 7.46
C LEU A 7 15.13 1.50 6.89
N MET A 8 14.42 0.85 5.96
CA MET A 8 14.84 -0.37 5.30
C MET A 8 15.53 -0.06 3.99
N ASN A 9 16.70 -0.64 3.76
CA ASN A 9 17.37 -0.63 2.48
C ASN A 9 16.72 -1.64 1.53
N LEU A 10 16.29 -1.18 0.34
CA LEU A 10 15.53 -2.02 -0.60
C LEU A 10 16.39 -3.03 -1.37
N GLU A 11 17.71 -2.83 -1.44
CA GLU A 11 18.63 -3.74 -2.11
C GLU A 11 19.05 -4.88 -1.18
N THR A 12 19.39 -4.57 0.07
CA THR A 12 19.87 -5.56 1.05
C THR A 12 18.73 -6.24 1.81
N LEU A 13 17.55 -5.64 1.80
CA LEU A 13 16.38 -6.02 2.61
C LEU A 13 16.61 -6.02 4.12
N ASP A 14 17.56 -5.20 4.58
CA ASP A 14 17.88 -5.02 5.99
C ASP A 14 17.67 -3.56 6.43
N TRP A 15 17.64 -3.33 7.74
CA TRP A 15 17.65 -1.98 8.30
C TRP A 15 18.95 -1.27 7.92
N ASP A 16 18.82 -0.02 7.48
CA ASP A 16 19.91 0.81 6.96
C ASP A 16 20.63 1.54 8.10
N ASP A 17 21.86 1.12 8.41
CA ASP A 17 22.60 1.63 9.57
C ASP A 17 22.93 3.14 9.46
N GLU A 18 23.05 3.70 8.24
CA GLU A 18 23.26 5.14 8.05
C GLU A 18 22.01 5.92 8.46
N LEU A 19 20.83 5.49 7.99
CA LEU A 19 19.57 6.11 8.36
C LEU A 19 19.26 5.93 9.85
N LEU A 20 19.53 4.75 10.42
CA LEU A 20 19.38 4.51 11.86
C LEU A 20 20.28 5.45 12.68
N SER A 21 21.54 5.62 12.28
CA SER A 21 22.46 6.55 12.94
C SER A 21 21.98 7.99 12.80
N PHE A 22 21.52 8.40 11.62
CA PHE A 22 21.03 9.75 11.35
C PHE A 22 19.85 10.12 12.26
N PHE A 23 18.88 9.22 12.42
CA PHE A 23 17.73 9.43 13.29
C PHE A 23 17.98 9.07 14.76
N SER A 24 19.20 8.62 15.11
CA SER A 24 19.56 8.16 16.46
C SER A 24 18.66 7.03 16.97
N ILE A 25 18.33 6.06 16.11
CA ILE A 25 17.48 4.91 16.43
C ILE A 25 18.37 3.69 16.75
N PRO A 26 18.32 3.14 17.98
CA PRO A 26 19.04 1.91 18.30
C PRO A 26 18.48 0.71 17.54
N ARG A 27 19.32 0.04 16.73
CA ARG A 27 18.94 -1.12 15.90
C ARG A 27 18.23 -2.23 16.68
N GLN A 28 18.61 -2.47 17.93
CA GLN A 28 18.01 -3.49 18.81
C GLN A 28 16.52 -3.27 19.12
N MET A 29 15.98 -2.07 18.85
CA MET A 29 14.55 -1.79 18.98
C MET A 29 13.73 -2.27 17.77
N LEU A 30 14.40 -2.58 16.66
CA LEU A 30 13.73 -2.95 15.41
C LEU A 30 13.55 -4.48 15.33
N PRO A 31 12.40 -4.94 14.84
CA PRO A 31 12.18 -6.37 14.65
C PRO A 31 13.05 -6.91 13.50
N PRO A 32 13.38 -8.21 13.50
CA PRO A 32 14.01 -8.82 12.34
C PRO A 32 13.07 -8.74 11.12
N ILE A 33 13.61 -8.36 9.97
CA ILE A 33 12.87 -8.39 8.69
C ILE A 33 12.82 -9.83 8.21
N LYS A 34 11.64 -10.28 7.77
CA LYS A 34 11.37 -11.63 7.28
C LYS A 34 10.56 -11.58 5.98
N PRO A 35 10.61 -12.63 5.15
CA PRO A 35 9.72 -12.76 4.00
C PRO A 35 8.25 -12.63 4.40
N SER A 36 7.41 -12.15 3.49
CA SER A 36 5.96 -12.00 3.71
C SER A 36 5.26 -13.31 4.02
N SER A 37 5.73 -14.41 3.45
CA SER A 37 5.28 -15.78 3.75
C SER A 37 6.50 -16.68 3.78
N PRO A 38 7.17 -16.84 4.93
CA PRO A 38 8.40 -17.65 5.06
C PRO A 38 8.12 -19.15 4.95
N VAL A 39 9.16 -19.96 4.76
CA VAL A 39 9.05 -21.44 4.75
C VAL A 39 8.60 -21.97 6.12
N GLU A 40 9.18 -21.44 7.19
CA GLU A 40 8.78 -21.71 8.57
C GLU A 40 7.95 -20.55 9.12
N PRO A 41 6.86 -20.80 9.86
CA PRO A 41 6.02 -19.73 10.40
C PRO A 41 6.83 -18.79 11.32
N PHE A 42 6.42 -17.52 11.40
CA PHE A 42 7.03 -16.55 12.30
C PHE A 42 6.94 -16.98 13.77
N GLY A 43 5.91 -17.76 14.09
CA GLY A 43 5.66 -18.35 15.39
C GLY A 43 4.26 -18.94 15.46
N PHE A 44 3.82 -19.26 16.68
CA PHE A 44 2.50 -19.81 16.96
C PHE A 44 1.78 -18.94 17.97
N THR A 45 0.45 -18.86 17.86
CA THR A 45 -0.37 -18.27 18.92
C THR A 45 -0.26 -19.09 20.20
N THR A 46 -0.46 -18.45 21.35
CA THR A 46 -0.44 -19.15 22.65
C THR A 46 -1.62 -20.09 22.81
N GLN A 47 -1.42 -21.28 23.41
CA GLN A 47 -2.49 -22.24 23.71
C GLN A 47 -3.66 -21.64 24.50
N LEU A 48 -3.35 -20.79 25.47
CA LEU A 48 -4.34 -20.10 26.31
C LEU A 48 -4.91 -18.82 25.66
N GLY A 49 -4.57 -18.58 24.39
CA GLY A 49 -5.03 -17.42 23.65
C GLY A 49 -6.49 -17.54 23.17
N PRO A 50 -7.01 -16.52 22.47
CA PRO A 50 -8.41 -16.48 22.02
C PRO A 50 -8.84 -17.64 21.12
N LEU A 51 -7.88 -18.30 20.46
CA LEU A 51 -8.13 -19.43 19.56
C LEU A 51 -8.13 -20.78 20.29
N GLY A 52 -7.77 -20.83 21.57
CA GLY A 52 -7.77 -22.06 22.37
C GLY A 52 -6.78 -23.14 21.90
N GLY A 53 -5.70 -22.74 21.21
CA GLY A 53 -4.69 -23.64 20.66
C GLY A 53 -3.53 -22.90 19.99
N GLU A 54 -2.54 -23.66 19.54
CA GLU A 54 -1.42 -23.14 18.76
C GLU A 54 -1.79 -23.09 17.28
N VAL A 55 -1.87 -21.87 16.74
CA VAL A 55 -2.13 -21.61 15.32
C VAL A 55 -0.90 -20.95 14.73
N PRO A 56 -0.36 -21.46 13.60
CA PRO A 56 0.81 -20.87 12.97
C PRO A 56 0.51 -19.48 12.43
N ILE A 57 1.41 -18.53 12.70
CA ILE A 57 1.41 -17.19 12.12
C ILE A 57 2.41 -17.22 10.97
N ALA A 58 1.93 -17.35 9.73
CA ALA A 58 2.75 -17.64 8.56
C ALA A 58 2.66 -16.59 7.43
N GLY A 59 1.94 -15.49 7.64
CA GLY A 59 1.78 -14.45 6.63
C GLY A 59 1.68 -13.05 7.25
N ASP A 60 2.48 -12.11 6.75
CA ASP A 60 2.37 -10.69 7.05
C ASP A 60 2.68 -9.86 5.79
N LEU A 61 1.71 -9.02 5.40
CA LEU A 61 1.81 -8.11 4.27
C LEU A 61 1.17 -6.77 4.65
N GLY A 62 1.69 -5.68 4.08
CA GLY A 62 0.98 -4.41 4.12
C GLY A 62 -0.35 -4.53 3.38
N ASP A 63 -1.36 -3.76 3.76
CA ASP A 63 -2.71 -3.83 3.20
C ASP A 63 -2.74 -3.77 1.65
N GLN A 64 -2.01 -2.82 1.06
CA GLN A 64 -1.94 -2.61 -0.39
C GLN A 64 -1.21 -3.76 -1.10
N GLN A 65 -0.17 -4.29 -0.48
CA GLN A 65 0.60 -5.44 -0.96
C GLN A 65 -0.21 -6.75 -0.82
N ALA A 66 -0.95 -6.91 0.28
CA ALA A 66 -1.87 -8.02 0.48
C ALA A 66 -2.98 -8.01 -0.60
N ALA A 67 -3.47 -6.82 -0.97
CA ALA A 67 -4.42 -6.67 -2.06
C ALA A 67 -3.84 -7.08 -3.42
N MET A 68 -2.55 -6.82 -3.70
CA MET A 68 -1.87 -7.34 -4.90
C MET A 68 -1.93 -8.86 -4.96
N VAL A 69 -1.59 -9.53 -3.85
CA VAL A 69 -1.61 -10.99 -3.76
C VAL A 69 -3.04 -11.54 -3.87
N GLY A 70 -4.00 -10.91 -3.19
CA GLY A 70 -5.41 -11.30 -3.24
C GLY A 70 -6.06 -11.13 -4.62
N GLN A 71 -5.57 -10.18 -5.43
CA GLN A 71 -5.97 -9.98 -6.82
C GLN A 71 -5.16 -10.83 -7.81
N VAL A 72 -4.25 -11.67 -7.32
CA VAL A 72 -3.37 -12.52 -8.15
C VAL A 72 -2.49 -11.69 -9.09
N CYS A 73 -2.11 -10.47 -8.69
CA CYS A 73 -1.15 -9.63 -9.41
C CYS A 73 0.29 -10.11 -9.16
N LEU A 74 0.58 -11.35 -9.55
CA LEU A 74 1.81 -12.08 -9.25
C LEU A 74 2.88 -11.95 -10.34
N ASN A 75 2.52 -11.48 -11.52
CA ASN A 75 3.43 -11.34 -12.66
C ASN A 75 3.86 -9.87 -12.87
N PRO A 76 5.09 -9.63 -13.37
CA PRO A 76 5.53 -8.30 -13.75
C PRO A 76 4.56 -7.66 -14.76
N GLY A 77 4.25 -6.37 -14.55
CA GLY A 77 3.31 -5.63 -15.39
C GLY A 77 1.85 -5.69 -14.91
N GLU A 78 1.51 -6.61 -14.02
CA GLU A 78 0.18 -6.63 -13.40
C GLU A 78 0.08 -5.52 -12.34
N ALA A 79 -1.07 -4.85 -12.34
CA ALA A 79 -1.32 -3.72 -11.45
C ALA A 79 -2.69 -3.85 -10.82
N LYS A 80 -2.82 -3.27 -9.62
CA LYS A 80 -4.10 -3.06 -8.96
C LYS A 80 -4.25 -1.60 -8.61
N ASN A 81 -5.49 -1.11 -8.64
CA ASN A 81 -5.85 0.18 -8.08
C ASN A 81 -6.97 0.01 -7.05
N THR A 82 -6.76 0.53 -5.84
CA THR A 82 -7.74 0.44 -4.75
C THR A 82 -8.40 1.78 -4.56
N TYR A 83 -9.72 1.83 -4.78
CA TYR A 83 -10.52 3.04 -4.66
C TYR A 83 -11.13 3.16 -3.26
N GLY A 84 -10.72 4.17 -2.51
CA GLY A 84 -11.29 4.54 -1.21
C GLY A 84 -11.27 6.05 -1.01
N THR A 85 -11.03 6.50 0.23
CA THR A 85 -10.84 7.92 0.56
C THR A 85 -9.76 8.55 -0.33
N GLY A 86 -8.62 7.86 -0.46
CA GLY A 86 -7.63 8.06 -1.51
C GLY A 86 -7.58 6.88 -2.47
N ASN A 87 -6.71 6.95 -3.47
CA ASN A 87 -6.39 5.84 -4.37
C ASN A 87 -4.93 5.42 -4.21
N PHE A 88 -4.70 4.12 -4.26
CA PHE A 88 -3.34 3.57 -4.29
C PHE A 88 -3.25 2.64 -5.48
N LEU A 89 -2.33 2.96 -6.39
CA LEU A 89 -2.02 2.12 -7.54
C LEU A 89 -0.67 1.47 -7.30
N LEU A 90 -0.64 0.13 -7.37
CA LEU A 90 0.58 -0.65 -7.29
C LEU A 90 0.76 -1.40 -8.59
N LEU A 91 1.97 -1.37 -9.14
CA LEU A 91 2.41 -2.09 -10.33
C LEU A 91 3.53 -3.05 -9.94
N ASN A 92 3.34 -4.35 -10.17
CA ASN A 92 4.36 -5.37 -9.94
C ASN A 92 5.51 -5.19 -10.95
N THR A 93 6.75 -5.04 -10.46
CA THR A 93 7.95 -4.90 -11.31
C THR A 93 8.82 -6.16 -11.32
N GLY A 94 8.34 -7.26 -10.77
CA GLY A 94 9.09 -8.50 -10.65
C GLY A 94 10.24 -8.38 -9.67
N GLU A 95 11.32 -9.12 -9.94
CA GLU A 95 12.55 -9.10 -9.12
C GLU A 95 13.41 -7.84 -9.37
N GLU A 96 13.01 -6.96 -10.30
CA GLU A 96 13.74 -5.74 -10.62
C GLU A 96 13.34 -4.58 -9.71
N LEU A 97 14.33 -4.01 -9.04
CA LEU A 97 14.19 -2.78 -8.26
C LEU A 97 14.17 -1.56 -9.20
N VAL A 98 12.98 -1.12 -9.58
CA VAL A 98 12.80 0.02 -10.49
C VAL A 98 12.70 1.34 -9.71
N HIS A 99 13.69 2.22 -9.87
CA HIS A 99 13.62 3.58 -9.31
C HIS A 99 12.85 4.54 -10.23
N SER A 100 11.77 5.13 -9.72
CA SER A 100 10.96 6.06 -10.49
C SER A 100 11.70 7.38 -10.79
N ARG A 101 11.51 7.90 -12.01
CA ARG A 101 11.92 9.26 -12.40
C ARG A 101 10.76 10.26 -12.38
N ASN A 102 9.56 9.82 -11.99
CA ASN A 102 8.32 10.61 -12.04
C ASN A 102 7.66 10.74 -10.65
N GLY A 103 8.44 10.62 -9.57
CA GLY A 103 7.93 10.81 -8.20
C GLY A 103 7.11 9.65 -7.63
N LEU A 104 7.09 8.49 -8.29
CA LEU A 104 6.48 7.28 -7.71
C LEU A 104 7.41 6.66 -6.66
N LEU A 105 6.81 5.94 -5.71
CA LEU A 105 7.55 5.20 -4.71
C LEU A 105 7.96 3.83 -5.27
N THR A 106 9.20 3.44 -5.01
CA THR A 106 9.64 2.05 -5.19
C THR A 106 9.52 1.34 -3.84
N THR A 107 8.91 0.16 -3.81
CA THR A 107 8.71 -0.62 -2.58
C THR A 107 8.85 -2.11 -2.84
N VAL A 108 9.11 -2.89 -1.80
CA VAL A 108 8.86 -4.34 -1.83
C VAL A 108 7.35 -4.57 -1.97
N CYS A 109 6.96 -5.43 -2.90
CA CYS A 109 5.60 -5.92 -3.09
C CYS A 109 5.35 -7.11 -2.15
N TYR A 110 6.13 -8.18 -2.26
CA TYR A 110 6.07 -9.35 -1.37
C TYR A 110 7.33 -10.20 -1.51
N GLN A 111 7.52 -11.14 -0.59
CA GLN A 111 8.52 -12.19 -0.70
C GLN A 111 7.96 -13.50 -0.14
N PHE A 112 8.06 -14.59 -0.91
CA PHE A 112 7.54 -15.90 -0.53
C PHE A 112 8.66 -16.93 -0.41
N GLY A 113 8.68 -17.66 0.71
CA GLY A 113 9.71 -18.61 1.07
C GLY A 113 11.10 -17.99 0.97
N ASP A 114 12.00 -18.73 0.32
CA ASP A 114 13.37 -18.33 0.03
C ASP A 114 13.53 -17.69 -1.37
N ASN A 115 12.43 -17.39 -2.05
CA ASN A 115 12.48 -16.71 -3.33
C ASN A 115 13.00 -15.27 -3.15
N LYS A 116 13.48 -14.69 -4.25
CA LYS A 116 13.84 -13.28 -4.30
C LYS A 116 12.63 -12.39 -4.00
N PRO A 117 12.86 -11.18 -3.46
CA PRO A 117 11.79 -10.21 -3.30
C PRO A 117 11.20 -9.84 -4.66
N VAL A 118 9.89 -9.63 -4.68
CA VAL A 118 9.20 -8.96 -5.78
C VAL A 118 8.96 -7.52 -5.37
N TYR A 119 9.23 -6.58 -6.27
CA TYR A 119 9.09 -5.15 -6.07
C TYR A 119 7.85 -4.60 -6.76
N ALA A 120 7.48 -3.38 -6.39
CA ALA A 120 6.42 -2.63 -7.02
C ALA A 120 6.77 -1.14 -7.14
N LEU A 121 6.20 -0.52 -8.17
CA LEU A 121 6.00 0.92 -8.21
C LEU A 121 4.65 1.26 -7.60
N GLU A 122 4.62 2.25 -6.73
CA GLU A 122 3.42 2.71 -6.06
C GLU A 122 3.18 4.19 -6.33
N GLY A 123 1.98 4.49 -6.81
CA GLY A 123 1.44 5.85 -6.86
C GLY A 123 0.31 5.98 -5.86
N SER A 124 0.36 7.02 -5.02
CA SER A 124 -0.71 7.36 -4.10
C SER A 124 -1.38 8.66 -4.53
N ILE A 125 -2.72 8.67 -4.48
CA ILE A 125 -3.56 9.83 -4.75
C ILE A 125 -4.33 10.09 -3.46
N ALA A 126 -3.97 11.16 -2.76
CA ALA A 126 -4.48 11.43 -1.42
C ALA A 126 -6.01 11.65 -1.39
N VAL A 127 -6.56 12.26 -2.45
CA VAL A 127 -7.95 12.73 -2.47
C VAL A 127 -8.68 12.14 -3.68
N THR A 128 -9.57 11.19 -3.43
CA THR A 128 -10.49 10.64 -4.44
C THR A 128 -11.90 10.55 -3.89
N GLY A 129 -12.19 9.58 -3.00
CA GLY A 129 -13.50 9.43 -2.38
C GLY A 129 -13.80 10.58 -1.42
N SER A 130 -12.76 11.13 -0.78
CA SER A 130 -12.90 12.33 0.06
C SER A 130 -13.34 13.57 -0.71
N ALA A 131 -13.07 13.66 -2.03
CA ALA A 131 -13.64 14.73 -2.86
C ALA A 131 -15.16 14.65 -2.91
N VAL A 132 -15.71 13.44 -3.12
CA VAL A 132 -17.17 13.24 -3.12
C VAL A 132 -17.76 13.52 -1.75
N GLN A 133 -17.09 13.10 -0.67
CA GLN A 133 -17.50 13.43 0.70
C GLN A 133 -17.50 14.95 0.94
N TRP A 134 -16.51 15.67 0.43
CA TRP A 134 -16.44 17.12 0.54
C TRP A 134 -17.60 17.82 -0.18
N LEU A 135 -17.99 17.35 -1.38
CA LEU A 135 -19.17 17.87 -2.09
C LEU A 135 -20.46 17.71 -1.27
N ARG A 136 -20.58 16.60 -0.52
CA ARG A 136 -21.72 16.33 0.36
C ARG A 136 -21.70 17.21 1.61
N ASP A 137 -20.60 17.14 2.36
CA ASP A 137 -20.55 17.66 3.73
C ASP A 137 -20.26 19.16 3.79
N GLN A 138 -19.48 19.68 2.84
CA GLN A 138 -19.05 21.09 2.86
C GLN A 138 -19.86 21.94 1.90
N LEU A 139 -20.09 21.48 0.66
CA LEU A 139 -20.89 22.22 -0.30
C LEU A 139 -22.39 21.91 -0.22
N GLY A 140 -22.79 20.75 0.31
CA GLY A 140 -24.20 20.37 0.42
C GLY A 140 -24.88 20.14 -0.94
N ILE A 141 -24.12 19.97 -2.02
CA ILE A 141 -24.69 19.85 -3.38
C ILE A 141 -25.19 18.44 -3.70
N ILE A 142 -24.73 17.45 -2.93
CA ILE A 142 -25.23 16.08 -2.96
C ILE A 142 -25.62 15.67 -1.54
N SER A 143 -26.65 14.85 -1.42
CA SER A 143 -27.15 14.31 -0.15
C SER A 143 -26.42 13.03 0.28
N GLY A 144 -25.76 12.35 -0.67
CA GLY A 144 -25.01 11.13 -0.42
C GLY A 144 -24.05 10.81 -1.56
N ALA A 145 -23.04 9.97 -1.29
CA ALA A 145 -22.01 9.63 -2.28
C ALA A 145 -22.59 8.97 -3.53
N SER A 146 -23.62 8.13 -3.39
CA SER A 146 -24.29 7.46 -4.53
C SER A 146 -24.97 8.46 -5.48
N GLN A 147 -25.47 9.58 -4.98
CA GLN A 147 -26.13 10.59 -5.81
C GLN A 147 -25.17 11.23 -6.83
N SER A 148 -23.85 11.19 -6.57
CA SER A 148 -22.87 11.70 -7.51
C SER A 148 -22.91 10.98 -8.87
N GLU A 149 -23.14 9.66 -8.87
CA GLU A 149 -23.26 8.88 -10.10
C GLU A 149 -24.55 9.23 -10.86
N ASP A 150 -25.68 9.30 -10.16
CA ASP A 150 -26.99 9.61 -10.76
C ASP A 150 -26.99 10.98 -11.44
N LEU A 151 -26.35 11.99 -10.82
CA LEU A 151 -26.22 13.33 -11.38
C LEU A 151 -25.25 13.37 -12.55
N ALA A 152 -24.10 12.70 -12.44
CA ALA A 152 -23.11 12.65 -13.51
C ALA A 152 -23.67 11.99 -14.79
N ARG A 153 -24.58 11.01 -14.66
CA ARG A 153 -25.23 10.34 -15.79
C ARG A 153 -26.30 11.18 -16.49
N GLN A 154 -26.73 12.30 -15.93
CA GLN A 154 -27.75 13.19 -16.53
C GLN A 154 -27.19 14.16 -17.58
N VAL A 155 -25.86 14.25 -17.68
CA VAL A 155 -25.16 15.10 -18.65
C VAL A 155 -24.32 14.24 -19.59
N GLU A 156 -24.11 14.73 -20.82
CA GLU A 156 -23.33 14.00 -21.83
C GLU A 156 -21.81 14.04 -21.54
N ASP A 157 -21.34 15.13 -20.92
CA ASP A 157 -19.92 15.36 -20.61
C ASP A 157 -19.71 16.27 -19.37
N ASN A 158 -18.46 16.66 -19.13
CA ASN A 158 -18.07 17.52 -18.00
C ASN A 158 -18.24 19.03 -18.28
N GLY A 159 -18.77 19.43 -19.45
CA GLY A 159 -18.97 20.82 -19.84
C GLY A 159 -17.69 21.65 -19.93
N GLY A 160 -16.52 21.02 -20.09
CA GLY A 160 -15.21 21.69 -20.06
C GLY A 160 -14.74 22.08 -18.66
N VAL A 161 -15.41 21.61 -17.60
CA VAL A 161 -15.04 21.89 -16.21
C VAL A 161 -14.10 20.80 -15.68
N TYR A 162 -13.02 21.24 -15.03
CA TYR A 162 -12.04 20.36 -14.40
C TYR A 162 -11.95 20.62 -12.91
N PHE A 163 -11.89 19.54 -12.13
CA PHE A 163 -11.71 19.59 -10.70
C PHE A 163 -10.34 19.06 -10.32
N VAL A 164 -9.56 19.87 -9.60
CA VAL A 164 -8.24 19.49 -9.08
C VAL A 164 -8.36 19.34 -7.56
N PRO A 165 -8.58 18.12 -7.04
CA PRO A 165 -8.88 17.89 -5.63
C PRO A 165 -7.60 17.92 -4.75
N ALA A 166 -6.94 19.07 -4.68
CA ALA A 166 -5.67 19.25 -3.95
C ALA A 166 -5.88 19.87 -2.55
N PHE A 167 -6.79 19.32 -1.75
CA PHE A 167 -7.13 19.89 -0.43
C PHE A 167 -5.96 19.90 0.57
N SER A 168 -5.00 19.00 0.39
CA SER A 168 -3.77 18.88 1.20
C SER A 168 -2.53 19.43 0.49
N GLY A 169 -2.68 20.09 -0.66
CA GLY A 169 -1.57 20.55 -1.51
C GLY A 169 -1.38 19.70 -2.77
N LEU A 170 -0.76 20.32 -3.78
CA LEU A 170 -0.28 19.67 -5.02
C LEU A 170 1.13 19.12 -4.84
#